data_AF-A0A1X7T4V9-F1
#
_entry.id   AF-A0A1X7T4V9-F1
#
_cell.length_a   1.000
_cell.length_b   1.000
_cell.length_c   1.000
_cell.angle_alpha   90.00
_cell.angle_beta   90.00
_cell.angle_gamma   90.00
#
_symmetry.space_group_name_H-M   'P 1'
#
loop_
_entity.id
_entity.type
_entity.pdbx_description
1 polymer ?
#
loop_
_entity_poly.entity_id
_entity_poly.type
_entity_poly.pdbx_seq_one_letter_code
_entity_poly.pdbx_strand_id
1 'polypeptide(L)'
;MASPGPAVNTNQLQITDLVEVLKLLRRHGYSGTSYYDLGLYLGLSPTTLDAIRDNERNVDSCLRECLKAWLQKADNVQKKGGPSIYSLVSVLRELGENGVADGIDMETLQCERITIVVDEDAADRTIKDIKKLSKNIFKKLSPHIKLNVIKDGDSFTITCSFPLILSEQLITAALNNIDVLKENKVKRLTIGYCTVYEVKDTSTATTTEIDEYTSSLPTSSGLMKQLMLSLSVQLINSKEEVTALNGESMTMKKEVESLKETLDTKNRMLTASIGESERFKKIAEEIEKQSKAKGGL
;
A
#
# COMPACT_ATOMS: atom_id res chain seq x y z
N MET A 1 -18.58 -13.17 32.62
CA MET A 1 -18.48 -13.10 31.16
C MET A 1 -17.09 -12.61 30.82
N ALA A 2 -16.26 -13.46 30.19
CA ALA A 2 -14.92 -13.08 29.81
C ALA A 2 -14.98 -12.07 28.65
N SER A 3 -14.23 -10.98 28.79
CA SER A 3 -14.08 -9.95 27.76
C SER A 3 -13.52 -10.59 26.48
N PRO A 4 -14.03 -10.27 25.27
CA PRO A 4 -13.36 -10.69 24.05
C PRO A 4 -12.00 -10.02 24.01
N GLY A 5 -10.92 -10.81 23.92
CA GLY A 5 -9.57 -10.30 23.71
C GLY A 5 -9.48 -9.52 22.39
N PRO A 6 -8.49 -8.62 22.24
CA PRO A 6 -8.37 -7.81 21.03
C PRO A 6 -8.13 -8.74 19.85
N ALA A 7 -8.98 -8.61 18.83
CA ALA A 7 -8.83 -9.33 17.57
C ALA A 7 -7.45 -9.05 16.98
N VAL A 8 -6.62 -10.09 16.90
CA VAL A 8 -5.32 -10.06 16.23
C VAL A 8 -5.53 -9.67 14.78
N ASN A 9 -4.96 -8.55 14.40
CA ASN A 9 -4.94 -7.96 13.07
C ASN A 9 -4.14 -8.88 12.11
N THR A 10 -4.86 -9.64 11.28
CA THR A 10 -4.36 -10.74 10.43
C THR A 10 -3.78 -10.31 9.07
N ASN A 11 -2.96 -9.26 9.02
CA ASN A 11 -2.28 -8.81 7.79
C ASN A 11 -0.75 -8.96 7.83
N GLN A 12 -0.19 -9.63 8.85
CA GLN A 12 1.25 -9.84 8.97
C GLN A 12 1.68 -11.16 8.31
N LEU A 13 2.71 -11.08 7.47
CA LEU A 13 3.41 -12.22 6.89
C LEU A 13 4.06 -13.03 8.01
N GLN A 14 4.03 -14.35 7.85
CA GLN A 14 4.62 -15.33 8.75
C GLN A 14 5.90 -15.89 8.15
N ILE A 15 6.72 -16.57 8.96
CA ILE A 15 7.93 -17.28 8.50
C ILE A 15 7.62 -18.26 7.34
N THR A 16 6.42 -18.85 7.33
CA THR A 16 5.96 -19.79 6.29
C THR A 16 5.84 -19.14 4.92
N ASP A 17 5.69 -17.82 4.86
CA ASP A 17 5.50 -17.06 3.61
C ASP A 17 6.82 -16.73 2.92
N LEU A 18 7.98 -17.03 3.54
CA LEU A 18 9.31 -16.74 3.01
C LEU A 18 9.49 -17.21 1.56
N VAL A 19 9.02 -18.42 1.25
CA VAL A 19 9.14 -18.98 -0.10
C VAL A 19 8.32 -18.17 -1.10
N GLU A 20 7.13 -17.71 -0.72
CA GLU A 20 6.26 -16.95 -1.60
C GLU A 20 6.77 -15.53 -1.80
N VAL A 21 7.27 -14.87 -0.74
CA VAL A 21 7.91 -13.54 -0.83
C VAL A 21 9.13 -13.58 -1.75
N LEU A 22 9.97 -14.61 -1.64
CA LEU A 22 11.12 -14.79 -2.53
C LEU A 22 10.71 -14.99 -4.00
N LYS A 23 9.68 -15.79 -4.25
CA LYS A 23 9.13 -15.97 -5.60
C LYS A 23 8.56 -14.68 -6.16
N LEU A 24 7.86 -13.90 -5.32
CA LEU A 24 7.23 -12.64 -5.68
C LEU A 24 8.27 -11.60 -6.11
N LEU A 25 9.32 -11.40 -5.30
CA LEU A 25 10.44 -10.51 -5.63
C LEU A 25 11.12 -10.92 -6.95
N ARG A 26 11.41 -12.22 -7.11
CA ARG A 26 12.02 -12.76 -8.34
C ARG A 26 11.14 -12.56 -9.58
N ARG A 27 9.83 -12.76 -9.43
CA ARG A 27 8.84 -12.62 -10.52
C ARG A 27 8.81 -11.21 -11.09
N HIS A 28 8.95 -10.20 -10.23
CA HIS A 28 8.99 -8.80 -10.61
C HIS A 28 10.40 -8.27 -10.89
N GLY A 29 11.40 -9.14 -10.95
CA GLY A 29 12.74 -8.80 -11.42
C GLY A 29 13.68 -8.21 -10.36
N TYR A 30 13.38 -8.36 -9.08
CA TYR A 30 14.29 -7.93 -8.03
C TYR A 30 15.58 -8.79 -8.04
N SER A 31 16.73 -8.13 -8.16
CA SER A 31 18.03 -8.79 -8.29
C SER A 31 18.60 -9.30 -6.96
N GLY A 32 18.13 -8.77 -5.83
CA GLY A 32 18.65 -9.07 -4.50
C GLY A 32 20.00 -8.43 -4.16
N THR A 33 20.65 -7.73 -5.09
CA THR A 33 21.98 -7.15 -4.86
C THR A 33 21.99 -6.08 -3.78
N SER A 34 20.85 -5.41 -3.57
CA SER A 34 20.62 -4.41 -2.53
C SER A 34 20.05 -4.99 -1.23
N TYR A 35 20.20 -6.32 -0.98
CA TYR A 35 19.62 -6.96 0.23
C TYR A 35 20.07 -6.32 1.54
N TYR A 36 21.30 -5.79 1.58
CA TYR A 36 21.86 -5.17 2.79
C TYR A 36 21.08 -3.89 3.14
N ASP A 37 20.91 -3.00 2.16
CA ASP A 37 20.13 -1.78 2.32
C ASP A 37 18.67 -2.12 2.61
N LEU A 38 18.08 -3.04 1.83
CA LEU A 38 16.74 -3.57 2.08
C LEU A 38 16.56 -4.01 3.54
N GLY A 39 17.49 -4.79 4.08
CA GLY A 39 17.45 -5.23 5.47
C GLY A 39 17.48 -4.07 6.47
N LEU A 40 18.32 -3.05 6.25
CA LEU A 40 18.39 -1.87 7.12
C LEU A 40 17.07 -1.11 7.14
N TYR A 41 16.49 -0.84 5.98
CA TYR A 41 15.21 -0.12 5.86
C TYR A 41 14.06 -0.92 6.46
N LEU A 42 14.09 -2.25 6.34
CA LEU A 42 13.15 -3.17 6.99
C LEU A 42 13.33 -3.26 8.52
N GLY A 43 14.39 -2.66 9.08
CA GLY A 43 14.62 -2.55 10.51
C GLY A 43 15.59 -3.58 11.11
N LEU A 44 16.32 -4.32 10.28
CA LEU A 44 17.42 -5.18 10.73
C LEU A 44 18.64 -4.33 11.11
N SER A 45 19.38 -4.79 12.11
CA SER A 45 20.60 -4.12 12.56
C SER A 45 21.79 -4.43 11.64
N PRO A 46 22.77 -3.52 11.54
CA PRO A 46 24.03 -3.81 10.85
C PRO A 46 24.69 -5.11 11.34
N THR A 47 24.66 -5.36 12.66
CA THR A 47 25.20 -6.59 13.26
C THR A 47 24.56 -7.86 12.69
N THR A 48 23.24 -7.87 12.54
CA THR A 48 22.51 -9.01 11.95
C THR A 48 22.88 -9.19 10.47
N LEU A 49 22.99 -8.09 9.72
CA LEU A 49 23.29 -8.11 8.29
C LEU A 49 24.74 -8.47 7.99
N ASP A 50 25.68 -8.02 8.81
CA ASP A 50 27.10 -8.41 8.74
C ASP A 50 27.24 -9.92 9.00
N ALA A 51 26.54 -10.45 10.00
CA ALA A 51 26.52 -11.89 10.27
C ALA A 51 25.93 -12.71 9.10
N ILE A 52 24.91 -12.19 8.42
CA ILE A 52 24.35 -12.83 7.22
C ILE A 52 25.38 -12.80 6.08
N ARG A 53 26.03 -11.65 5.85
CA ARG A 53 27.05 -11.48 4.81
C ARG A 53 28.24 -12.42 5.01
N ASP A 54 28.68 -12.61 6.24
CA ASP A 54 29.88 -13.38 6.55
C ASP A 54 29.64 -14.89 6.51
N ASN A 55 28.38 -15.33 6.69
CA ASN A 55 28.00 -16.75 6.69
C ASN A 55 27.56 -17.28 5.32
N GLU A 56 27.03 -16.42 4.45
CA GLU A 56 26.44 -16.82 3.17
C GLU A 56 27.35 -16.55 1.96
N ARG A 57 27.30 -17.45 0.97
CA ARG A 57 28.26 -17.44 -0.16
C ARG A 57 27.82 -16.61 -1.36
N ASN A 58 26.54 -16.31 -1.49
CA ASN A 58 25.99 -15.63 -2.65
C ASN A 58 24.81 -14.73 -2.28
N VAL A 59 24.49 -13.79 -3.19
CA VAL A 59 23.46 -12.77 -3.02
C VAL A 59 22.07 -13.38 -2.74
N ASP A 60 21.72 -14.47 -3.42
CA ASP A 60 20.43 -15.16 -3.25
C ASP A 60 20.26 -15.72 -1.83
N SER A 61 21.33 -16.32 -1.28
CA SER A 61 21.36 -16.82 0.10
C SER A 61 21.28 -15.68 1.11
N CYS A 62 22.03 -14.59 0.89
CA CYS A 62 21.99 -13.42 1.76
C CYS A 62 20.59 -12.79 1.79
N LEU A 63 19.95 -12.63 0.64
CA LEU A 63 18.58 -12.12 0.55
C LEU A 63 17.59 -13.04 1.27
N ARG A 64 17.73 -14.36 1.13
CA ARG A 64 16.87 -15.33 1.82
C ARG A 64 16.98 -15.20 3.34
N GLU A 65 18.19 -15.16 3.89
CA GLU A 65 18.38 -15.05 5.35
C GLU A 65 17.98 -13.66 5.87
N CYS A 66 18.18 -12.60 5.07
CA CYS A 66 17.68 -11.26 5.37
C CYS A 66 16.14 -11.25 5.51
N LEU A 67 15.42 -11.76 4.50
CA LEU A 67 13.96 -11.82 4.53
C LEU A 67 13.44 -12.74 5.64
N LYS A 68 14.15 -13.83 5.95
CA LYS A 68 13.83 -14.71 7.06
C LYS A 68 13.95 -14.00 8.41
N ALA A 69 15.04 -13.26 8.65
CA ALA A 69 15.22 -12.46 9.86
C ALA A 69 14.13 -11.38 9.99
N TRP A 70 13.75 -10.75 8.87
CA TRP A 70 12.63 -9.81 8.81
C TRP A 70 11.29 -10.47 9.17
N LEU A 71 10.95 -11.64 8.60
CA LEU A 71 9.74 -12.39 8.92
C LEU A 71 9.73 -12.90 10.38
N GLN A 72 10.90 -13.12 10.99
CA GLN A 72 11.04 -13.45 12.41
C GLN A 72 10.87 -12.24 13.33
N LYS A 73 10.69 -11.03 12.77
CA LYS A 73 10.55 -9.77 13.51
C LYS A 73 11.79 -9.44 14.34
N ALA A 74 12.98 -9.78 13.82
CA ALA A 74 14.24 -9.47 14.47
C ALA A 74 14.44 -7.96 14.67
N ASP A 75 15.31 -7.59 15.60
CA ASP A 75 15.77 -6.21 15.81
C ASP A 75 14.62 -5.18 15.93
N ASN A 76 14.59 -4.18 15.04
CA ASN A 76 13.61 -3.10 15.06
C ASN A 76 12.51 -3.28 13.99
N VAL A 77 12.38 -4.46 13.39
CA VAL A 77 11.40 -4.74 12.34
C VAL A 77 9.98 -4.35 12.76
N GLN A 78 9.58 -4.67 14.00
CA GLN A 78 8.25 -4.34 14.48
C GLN A 78 8.02 -2.83 14.65
N LYS A 79 9.08 -2.04 14.88
CA LYS A 79 9.02 -0.57 14.93
C LYS A 79 8.96 0.05 13.54
N LYS A 80 9.41 -0.67 12.51
CA LYS A 80 9.37 -0.29 11.09
C LYS A 80 8.10 -0.79 10.37
N GLY A 81 7.02 -1.05 11.11
CA GLY A 81 5.74 -1.51 10.57
C GLY A 81 5.54 -3.03 10.58
N GLY A 82 6.58 -3.81 10.90
CA GLY A 82 6.51 -5.28 10.94
C GLY A 82 6.50 -5.91 9.55
N PRO A 83 6.43 -7.25 9.47
CA PRO A 83 6.50 -7.95 8.18
C PRO A 83 5.15 -7.94 7.46
N SER A 84 4.96 -6.98 6.55
CA SER A 84 3.81 -6.92 5.65
C SER A 84 4.24 -6.67 4.20
N ILE A 85 3.41 -7.04 3.23
CA ILE A 85 3.67 -6.70 1.81
C ILE A 85 3.78 -5.18 1.63
N TYR A 86 2.93 -4.40 2.32
CA TYR A 86 2.99 -2.95 2.28
C TYR A 86 4.36 -2.41 2.72
N SER A 87 4.89 -2.89 3.85
CA SER A 87 6.21 -2.46 4.32
C SER A 87 7.33 -2.84 3.35
N LEU A 88 7.23 -4.02 2.70
CA LEU A 88 8.17 -4.43 1.67
C LEU A 88 8.11 -3.52 0.43
N VAL A 89 6.90 -3.21 -0.06
CA VAL A 89 6.69 -2.30 -1.19
C VAL A 89 7.20 -0.90 -0.88
N SER A 90 6.91 -0.37 0.31
CA SER A 90 7.40 0.95 0.74
C SER A 90 8.92 1.02 0.70
N VAL A 91 9.61 0.04 1.30
CA VAL A 91 11.07 0.00 1.30
C VAL A 91 11.63 -0.15 -0.12
N LEU A 92 11.02 -0.95 -0.99
CA LEU A 92 11.45 -1.06 -2.39
C LEU A 92 11.34 0.30 -3.13
N ARG A 93 10.30 1.10 -2.84
CA ARG A 93 10.18 2.47 -3.39
C ARG A 93 11.29 3.38 -2.85
N GLU A 94 11.60 3.30 -1.56
CA GLU A 94 12.69 4.07 -0.95
C GLU A 94 14.07 3.71 -1.53
N LEU A 95 14.28 2.45 -1.90
CA LEU A 95 15.49 1.98 -2.58
C LEU A 95 15.54 2.33 -4.08
N GLY A 96 14.47 2.91 -4.63
CA GLY A 96 14.35 3.22 -6.05
C GLY A 96 13.99 2.03 -6.94
N GLU A 97 13.67 0.86 -6.37
CA GLU A 97 13.18 -0.34 -7.05
C GLU A 97 11.71 -0.20 -7.44
N ASN A 98 11.35 0.95 -8.02
CA ASN A 98 9.96 1.35 -8.30
C ASN A 98 9.24 0.36 -9.22
N GLY A 99 9.93 -0.21 -10.21
CA GLY A 99 9.34 -1.21 -11.10
C GLY A 99 8.98 -2.52 -10.38
N VAL A 100 9.83 -2.96 -9.45
CA VAL A 100 9.55 -4.13 -8.60
C VAL A 100 8.40 -3.82 -7.65
N ALA A 101 8.45 -2.65 -7.00
CA ALA A 101 7.43 -2.19 -6.07
C ALA A 101 6.06 -2.12 -6.75
N ASP A 102 5.96 -1.47 -7.91
CA ASP A 102 4.73 -1.36 -8.69
C ASP A 102 4.22 -2.72 -9.15
N GLY A 103 5.11 -3.63 -9.58
CA GLY A 103 4.74 -4.98 -9.97
C GLY A 103 4.11 -5.78 -8.82
N ILE A 104 4.73 -5.71 -7.63
CA ILE A 104 4.25 -6.37 -6.42
C ILE A 104 2.93 -5.76 -5.94
N ASP A 105 2.85 -4.43 -5.90
CA ASP A 105 1.65 -3.69 -5.51
C ASP A 105 0.48 -4.09 -6.42
N MET A 106 0.69 -4.10 -7.74
CA MET A 106 -0.32 -4.51 -8.73
C MET A 106 -0.75 -5.98 -8.62
N GLU A 107 0.13 -6.89 -8.20
CA GLU A 107 -0.19 -8.31 -8.01
C GLU A 107 -0.87 -8.60 -6.66
N THR A 108 -0.65 -7.75 -5.66
CA THR A 108 -1.22 -7.90 -4.31
C THR A 108 -2.52 -7.12 -4.11
N LEU A 109 -2.84 -6.17 -5.01
CA LEU A 109 -4.19 -5.62 -5.16
C LEU A 109 -5.14 -6.76 -5.53
N GLN A 110 -6.17 -6.99 -4.70
CA GLN A 110 -7.26 -7.91 -5.01
C GLN A 110 -7.85 -7.52 -6.37
N CYS A 111 -7.50 -8.30 -7.38
CA CYS A 111 -7.96 -8.08 -8.74
C CYS A 111 -9.44 -8.40 -8.81
N GLU A 112 -10.26 -7.39 -9.05
CA GLU A 112 -11.65 -7.62 -9.43
C GLU A 112 -11.74 -7.98 -10.91
N ARG A 113 -12.77 -8.76 -11.26
CA ARG A 113 -12.96 -9.26 -12.62
C ARG A 113 -14.06 -8.45 -13.30
N ILE A 114 -13.76 -7.91 -14.47
CA ILE A 114 -14.78 -7.47 -15.42
C ILE A 114 -15.16 -8.68 -16.26
N THR A 115 -16.45 -8.93 -16.42
CA THR A 115 -16.99 -10.00 -17.25
C THR A 115 -17.94 -9.41 -18.28
N ILE A 116 -17.64 -9.59 -19.57
CA ILE A 116 -18.46 -9.12 -20.69
C ILE A 116 -18.96 -10.33 -21.48
N VAL A 117 -20.27 -10.47 -21.66
CA VAL A 117 -20.89 -11.55 -22.44
C VAL A 117 -21.49 -10.94 -23.71
N VAL A 118 -21.21 -11.53 -24.88
CA VAL A 118 -21.65 -11.03 -26.21
C VAL A 118 -22.23 -12.18 -27.05
N ASP A 119 -23.17 -11.87 -27.95
CA ASP A 119 -23.89 -12.80 -28.82
C ASP A 119 -23.10 -13.33 -30.05
N GLU A 120 -23.41 -14.54 -30.55
CA GLU A 120 -22.66 -15.25 -31.61
C GLU A 120 -22.83 -14.68 -33.04
N ASP A 121 -23.90 -13.95 -33.36
CA ASP A 121 -24.12 -13.35 -34.70
C ASP A 121 -23.03 -12.32 -35.13
N ALA A 122 -22.05 -12.06 -34.27
CA ALA A 122 -20.90 -11.20 -34.50
C ALA A 122 -19.53 -11.94 -34.51
N ALA A 123 -19.52 -13.28 -34.49
CA ALA A 123 -18.35 -14.12 -34.15
C ALA A 123 -17.09 -13.95 -35.04
N ASP A 124 -17.23 -13.58 -36.32
CA ASP A 124 -16.05 -13.48 -37.21
C ASP A 124 -15.34 -12.11 -37.17
N ARG A 125 -15.95 -11.08 -36.56
CA ARG A 125 -15.38 -9.71 -36.48
C ARG A 125 -14.82 -9.36 -35.09
N THR A 126 -15.15 -10.15 -34.08
CA THR A 126 -15.30 -9.67 -32.69
C THR A 126 -14.01 -9.59 -31.88
N ILE A 127 -13.02 -10.48 -31.99
CA ILE A 127 -11.82 -10.40 -31.10
C ILE A 127 -11.01 -9.11 -31.32
N LYS A 128 -10.90 -8.65 -32.57
CA LYS A 128 -10.17 -7.43 -32.92
C LYS A 128 -10.93 -6.18 -32.47
N ASP A 129 -12.25 -6.20 -32.63
CA ASP A 129 -13.14 -5.13 -32.17
C ASP A 129 -13.30 -5.11 -30.65
N ILE A 130 -13.19 -6.25 -29.97
CA ILE A 130 -13.14 -6.36 -28.51
C ILE A 130 -11.84 -5.81 -27.96
N LYS A 131 -10.69 -6.12 -28.58
CA LYS A 131 -9.42 -5.47 -28.22
C LYS A 131 -9.52 -3.96 -28.44
N LYS A 132 -10.20 -3.50 -29.49
CA LYS A 132 -10.46 -2.08 -29.76
C LYS A 132 -11.42 -1.47 -28.73
N LEU A 133 -12.48 -2.17 -28.35
CA LEU A 133 -13.45 -1.78 -27.32
C LEU A 133 -12.77 -1.69 -25.96
N SER A 134 -12.01 -2.72 -25.56
CA SER A 134 -11.16 -2.71 -24.36
C SER A 134 -10.18 -1.53 -24.40
N LYS A 135 -9.55 -1.27 -25.53
CA LYS A 135 -8.64 -0.12 -25.70
C LYS A 135 -9.38 1.23 -25.64
N ASN A 136 -10.62 1.29 -26.11
CA ASN A 136 -11.45 2.50 -26.11
C ASN A 136 -12.04 2.80 -24.73
N ILE A 137 -12.53 1.78 -24.03
CA ILE A 137 -13.10 1.89 -22.68
C ILE A 137 -11.98 2.12 -21.67
N PHE A 138 -10.90 1.35 -21.74
CA PHE A 138 -9.85 1.34 -20.72
C PHE A 138 -8.57 2.08 -21.14
N LYS A 139 -8.64 2.99 -22.12
CA LYS A 139 -7.54 3.83 -22.69
C LYS A 139 -6.16 3.69 -22.02
N LYS A 140 -5.99 4.29 -20.84
CA LYS A 140 -4.70 4.38 -20.10
C LYS A 140 -4.35 3.13 -19.28
N LEU A 141 -5.33 2.27 -19.00
CA LEU A 141 -5.22 1.08 -18.15
C LEU A 141 -4.99 -0.20 -18.95
N SER A 142 -5.18 -0.14 -20.28
CA SER A 142 -5.03 -1.28 -21.20
C SER A 142 -3.75 -2.13 -21.06
N PRO A 143 -2.56 -1.61 -20.68
CA PRO A 143 -1.37 -2.45 -20.51
C PRO A 143 -1.46 -3.42 -19.33
N HIS A 144 -2.30 -3.13 -18.34
CA HIS A 144 -2.35 -3.83 -17.06
C HIS A 144 -3.56 -4.78 -16.94
N ILE A 145 -4.37 -4.86 -18.00
CA ILE A 145 -5.62 -5.62 -18.05
C ILE A 145 -5.36 -6.92 -18.83
N LYS A 146 -5.27 -8.07 -18.13
CA LYS A 146 -5.18 -9.39 -18.78
C LYS A 146 -6.55 -9.80 -19.30
N LEU A 147 -6.70 -9.86 -20.63
CA LEU A 147 -7.95 -10.17 -21.31
C LEU A 147 -7.98 -11.67 -21.65
N ASN A 148 -8.83 -12.44 -21.00
CA ASN A 148 -9.07 -13.84 -21.32
C ASN A 148 -10.44 -13.98 -21.99
N VAL A 149 -10.47 -14.54 -23.20
CA VAL A 149 -11.70 -14.77 -23.97
C VAL A 149 -12.03 -16.25 -23.86
N ILE A 150 -13.16 -16.57 -23.23
CA ILE A 150 -13.66 -17.94 -23.12
C ILE A 150 -14.85 -18.05 -24.06
N LYS A 151 -14.80 -18.95 -25.04
CA LYS A 151 -15.94 -19.28 -25.89
C LYS A 151 -16.75 -20.38 -25.20
N ASP A 152 -18.05 -20.15 -25.00
CA ASP A 152 -18.98 -21.11 -24.40
C ASP A 152 -20.27 -21.13 -25.21
N GLY A 153 -20.43 -22.18 -26.04
CA GLY A 153 -21.53 -22.33 -26.98
C GLY A 153 -21.70 -21.09 -27.89
N ASP A 154 -22.92 -20.54 -27.85
CA ASP A 154 -23.39 -19.40 -28.66
C ASP A 154 -23.02 -18.02 -28.05
N SER A 155 -22.05 -17.99 -27.14
CA SER A 155 -21.57 -16.75 -26.52
C SER A 155 -20.07 -16.78 -26.25
N PHE A 156 -19.48 -15.60 -26.09
CA PHE A 156 -18.12 -15.50 -25.57
C PHE A 156 -18.07 -14.55 -24.38
N THR A 157 -17.29 -14.96 -23.38
CA THR A 157 -17.07 -14.25 -22.13
C THR A 157 -15.67 -13.63 -22.14
N ILE A 158 -15.60 -12.31 -22.02
CA ILE A 158 -14.34 -11.59 -21.84
C ILE A 158 -14.16 -11.34 -20.36
N THR A 159 -13.13 -11.93 -19.77
CA THR A 159 -12.75 -11.63 -18.39
C THR A 159 -11.50 -10.77 -18.38
N CYS A 160 -11.48 -9.72 -17.57
CA CYS A 160 -10.26 -8.99 -17.31
C CYS A 160 -10.13 -8.50 -15.88
N SER A 161 -8.89 -8.38 -15.39
CA SER A 161 -8.57 -8.04 -14.01
C SER A 161 -8.17 -6.57 -13.88
N PHE A 162 -8.60 -5.90 -12.81
CA PHE A 162 -8.21 -4.53 -12.50
C PHE A 162 -8.07 -4.30 -10.98
N PRO A 163 -7.26 -3.32 -10.54
CA PRO A 163 -7.18 -2.93 -9.13
C PRO A 163 -8.52 -2.45 -8.58
N LEU A 164 -8.89 -2.92 -7.38
CA LEU A 164 -10.15 -2.54 -6.72
C LEU A 164 -10.37 -1.02 -6.65
N ILE A 165 -9.32 -0.21 -6.45
CA ILE A 165 -9.40 1.26 -6.39
C ILE A 165 -10.00 1.89 -7.66
N LEU A 166 -9.95 1.18 -8.79
CA LEU A 166 -10.50 1.66 -10.06
C LEU A 166 -11.96 1.26 -10.26
N SER A 167 -12.56 0.45 -9.38
CA SER A 167 -13.91 -0.07 -9.56
C SER A 167 -14.96 1.02 -9.77
N GLU A 168 -14.93 2.09 -8.97
CA GLU A 168 -15.88 3.19 -9.07
C GLU A 168 -15.75 3.94 -10.40
N GLN A 169 -14.52 4.29 -10.79
CA GLN A 169 -14.25 4.98 -12.06
C GLN A 169 -14.68 4.13 -13.27
N LEU A 170 -14.43 2.83 -13.21
CA LEU A 170 -14.80 1.89 -14.27
C LEU A 170 -16.31 1.67 -14.36
N ILE A 171 -17.01 1.58 -13.22
CA ILE A 171 -18.47 1.51 -13.16
C ILE A 171 -19.09 2.79 -13.73
N THR A 172 -18.63 3.97 -13.31
CA THR A 172 -19.12 5.25 -13.85
C THR A 172 -18.85 5.37 -15.35
N ALA A 173 -17.65 5.00 -15.81
CA ALA A 173 -17.33 5.01 -17.23
C ALA A 173 -18.25 4.08 -18.04
N ALA A 174 -18.51 2.88 -17.53
CA ALA A 174 -19.42 1.94 -18.18
C ALA A 174 -20.87 2.47 -18.22
N LEU A 175 -21.36 3.06 -17.12
CA LEU A 175 -22.69 3.68 -17.05
C LEU A 175 -22.87 4.85 -18.02
N ASN A 176 -21.81 5.62 -18.27
CA ASN A 176 -21.85 6.75 -19.21
C ASN A 176 -21.77 6.29 -20.68
N ASN A 177 -21.49 5.02 -20.96
CA ASN A 177 -21.29 4.49 -22.31
C ASN A 177 -22.19 3.28 -22.61
N ILE A 178 -23.39 3.21 -22.01
CA ILE A 178 -24.33 2.09 -22.21
C ILE A 178 -24.73 1.94 -23.69
N ASP A 179 -24.88 3.02 -24.44
CA ASP A 179 -25.25 2.96 -25.86
C ASP A 179 -24.19 2.23 -26.69
N VAL A 180 -22.91 2.42 -26.37
CA VAL A 180 -21.80 1.67 -26.99
C VAL A 180 -21.92 0.17 -26.68
N LEU A 181 -22.34 -0.21 -25.47
CA LEU A 181 -22.55 -1.61 -25.11
C LEU A 181 -23.70 -2.22 -25.93
N LYS A 182 -24.80 -1.49 -26.10
CA LYS A 182 -25.95 -1.89 -26.93
C LYS A 182 -25.55 -2.06 -28.40
N GLU A 183 -24.87 -1.07 -28.98
CA GLU A 183 -24.38 -1.11 -30.37
C GLU A 183 -23.46 -2.30 -30.63
N ASN A 184 -22.66 -2.69 -29.63
CA ASN A 184 -21.75 -3.83 -29.69
C ASN A 184 -22.39 -5.17 -29.28
N LYS A 185 -23.73 -5.24 -29.16
CA LYS A 185 -24.49 -6.46 -28.82
C LYS A 185 -24.00 -7.15 -27.53
N VAL A 186 -23.53 -6.37 -26.56
CA VAL A 186 -23.21 -6.89 -25.23
C VAL A 186 -24.52 -7.37 -24.59
N LYS A 187 -24.57 -8.59 -24.05
CA LYS A 187 -25.69 -9.11 -23.26
C LYS A 187 -25.58 -8.72 -21.80
N ARG A 188 -24.35 -8.72 -21.27
CA ARG A 188 -24.08 -8.41 -19.86
C ARG A 188 -22.68 -7.85 -19.66
N LEU A 189 -22.58 -6.83 -18.80
CA LEU A 189 -21.34 -6.28 -18.29
C LEU A 189 -21.40 -6.25 -16.75
N THR A 190 -20.47 -6.97 -16.13
CA THR A 190 -20.27 -6.97 -14.68
C THR A 190 -18.86 -6.50 -14.35
N ILE A 191 -18.72 -5.59 -13.38
CA ILE A 191 -17.46 -5.06 -12.88
C ILE A 191 -17.40 -5.36 -11.38
N GLY A 192 -16.50 -6.23 -10.95
CA GLY A 192 -16.45 -6.68 -9.55
C GLY A 192 -17.75 -7.39 -9.16
N TYR A 193 -18.42 -6.87 -8.13
CA TYR A 193 -19.74 -7.36 -7.69
C TYR A 193 -20.92 -6.62 -8.34
N CYS A 194 -20.65 -5.61 -9.17
CA CYS A 194 -21.68 -4.77 -9.77
C CYS A 194 -21.98 -5.21 -11.21
N THR A 195 -23.18 -5.73 -11.46
CA THR A 195 -23.71 -5.83 -12.83
C THR A 195 -24.17 -4.46 -13.27
N VAL A 196 -23.42 -3.86 -14.19
CA VAL A 196 -23.65 -2.51 -14.71
C VAL A 196 -24.72 -2.51 -15.80
N TYR A 197 -24.77 -3.58 -16.59
CA TYR A 197 -25.69 -3.75 -17.71
C TYR A 197 -26.02 -5.21 -17.89
N GLU A 198 -27.31 -5.52 -18.11
CA GLU A 198 -27.79 -6.86 -18.44
C GLU A 198 -29.06 -6.74 -19.30
N VAL A 199 -29.10 -7.47 -20.41
CA VAL A 199 -30.30 -7.64 -21.23
C VAL A 199 -31.16 -8.71 -20.57
N LYS A 200 -32.44 -8.41 -20.32
CA LYS A 200 -33.41 -9.40 -19.85
C LYS A 200 -34.07 -10.04 -21.05
N ASP A 201 -33.96 -11.36 -21.18
CA ASP A 201 -34.68 -12.09 -22.23
C ASP A 201 -36.19 -12.04 -21.94
N THR A 202 -36.95 -11.31 -22.76
CA THR A 202 -38.42 -11.30 -22.74
C THR A 202 -38.98 -12.56 -23.41
N SER A 203 -38.62 -13.73 -22.88
CA SER A 203 -39.27 -14.99 -23.27
C SER A 203 -40.50 -15.22 -22.40
N THR A 204 -41.56 -14.42 -22.61
CA THR A 204 -43.00 -14.77 -22.54
C THR A 204 -43.84 -13.49 -22.43
N ALA A 205 -44.41 -13.03 -23.55
CA ALA A 205 -45.80 -12.61 -23.70
C ALA A 205 -45.99 -11.92 -25.05
N THR A 206 -46.93 -12.43 -25.81
CA THR A 206 -47.46 -11.88 -27.06
C THR A 206 -47.97 -10.45 -26.92
N THR A 207 -47.86 -9.75 -28.06
CA THR A 207 -48.61 -8.58 -28.55
C THR A 207 -48.20 -7.16 -28.15
N THR A 208 -47.92 -6.41 -29.23
CA THR A 208 -48.06 -4.96 -29.50
C THR A 208 -47.05 -4.01 -28.88
N GLU A 209 -46.15 -3.54 -29.76
CA GLU A 209 -45.63 -2.16 -29.89
C GLU A 209 -45.46 -1.37 -28.60
N ILE A 210 -44.24 -1.42 -28.05
CA ILE A 210 -43.33 -0.29 -27.78
C ILE A 210 -42.00 -0.97 -27.41
N ASP A 211 -41.03 -0.98 -28.34
CA ASP A 211 -39.67 -1.46 -28.09
C ASP A 211 -38.94 -0.47 -27.17
N GLU A 212 -39.27 -0.48 -25.89
CA GLU A 212 -38.48 0.16 -24.86
C GLU A 212 -37.51 -0.90 -24.32
N TYR A 213 -36.34 -0.95 -24.94
CA TYR A 213 -35.18 -1.75 -24.53
C TYR A 213 -34.76 -1.34 -23.12
N THR A 214 -35.45 -1.89 -22.12
CA THR A 214 -35.33 -1.50 -20.71
C THR A 214 -34.01 -2.01 -20.17
N SER A 215 -32.96 -1.19 -20.34
CA SER A 215 -31.69 -1.35 -19.66
C SER A 215 -31.93 -1.30 -18.15
N SER A 216 -31.64 -2.38 -17.44
CA SER A 216 -31.74 -2.36 -15.98
C SER A 216 -30.64 -1.47 -15.41
N LEU A 217 -31.04 -0.53 -14.56
CA LEU A 217 -30.15 0.20 -13.65
C LEU A 217 -29.30 -0.83 -12.86
N PRO A 218 -28.01 -0.54 -12.57
CA PRO A 218 -27.13 -1.48 -11.87
C PRO A 218 -27.81 -2.08 -10.64
N THR A 219 -27.65 -3.39 -10.44
CA THR A 219 -28.34 -4.08 -9.34
C THR A 219 -27.95 -3.43 -8.02
N SER A 220 -28.92 -2.82 -7.32
CA SER A 220 -28.68 -2.04 -6.10
C SER A 220 -27.89 -2.84 -5.05
N SER A 221 -28.11 -4.17 -4.99
CA SER A 221 -27.36 -5.10 -4.14
C SER A 221 -25.88 -5.23 -4.54
N GLY A 222 -25.57 -5.26 -5.84
CA GLY A 222 -24.21 -5.37 -6.35
C GLY A 222 -23.39 -4.10 -6.13
N LEU A 223 -23.98 -2.93 -6.42
CA LEU A 223 -23.37 -1.64 -6.12
C LEU A 223 -23.10 -1.45 -4.63
N MET A 224 -24.05 -1.79 -3.77
CA MET A 224 -23.87 -1.70 -2.31
C MET A 224 -22.69 -2.57 -1.85
N LYS A 225 -22.60 -3.82 -2.32
CA LYS A 225 -21.47 -4.71 -2.00
C LYS A 225 -20.14 -4.14 -2.49
N GLN A 226 -20.12 -3.57 -3.69
CA GLN A 226 -18.93 -2.96 -4.27
C GLN A 226 -18.43 -1.76 -3.44
N LEU A 227 -19.34 -0.87 -3.06
CA LEU A 227 -19.02 0.29 -2.23
C LEU A 227 -18.56 -0.13 -0.83
N MET A 228 -19.21 -1.14 -0.23
CA MET A 228 -18.81 -1.70 1.05
C MET A 228 -17.41 -2.31 1.01
N LEU A 229 -17.05 -2.98 -0.10
CA LEU A 229 -15.71 -3.53 -0.28
C LEU A 229 -14.66 -2.43 -0.48
N SER A 230 -14.93 -1.44 -1.34
CA SER A 230 -14.09 -0.26 -1.56
C SER A 230 -13.82 0.48 -0.23
N LEU A 231 -14.88 0.76 0.53
CA LEU A 231 -14.80 1.41 1.83
C LEU A 231 -14.02 0.57 2.85
N SER A 232 -14.20 -0.75 2.87
CA SER A 232 -13.48 -1.64 3.79
C SER A 232 -11.97 -1.60 3.55
N VAL A 233 -11.53 -1.60 2.29
CA VAL A 233 -10.10 -1.50 1.95
C VAL A 233 -9.55 -0.12 2.27
N GLN A 234 -10.28 0.96 1.97
CA GLN A 234 -9.88 2.31 2.38
C GLN A 234 -9.73 2.44 3.91
N LEU A 235 -10.64 1.82 4.68
CA LEU A 235 -10.61 1.83 6.13
C LEU A 235 -9.41 1.04 6.69
N ILE A 236 -9.05 -0.08 6.07
CA ILE A 236 -7.85 -0.87 6.43
C ILE A 236 -6.59 -0.04 6.20
N ASN A 237 -6.43 0.56 5.02
CA ASN A 237 -5.25 1.36 4.68
C ASN A 237 -5.12 2.58 5.61
N SER A 238 -6.21 3.30 5.86
CA SER A 238 -6.23 4.44 6.78
C SER A 238 -5.88 4.04 8.22
N LYS A 239 -6.36 2.87 8.68
CA LYS A 239 -6.02 2.36 10.00
C LYS A 239 -4.54 2.02 10.13
N GLU A 240 -3.94 1.41 9.12
CA GLU A 240 -2.51 1.11 9.08
C GLU A 240 -1.67 2.40 9.13
N GLU A 241 -2.03 3.41 8.32
CA GLU A 241 -1.39 4.73 8.31
C GLU A 241 -1.49 5.45 9.67
N VAL A 242 -2.67 5.46 10.29
CA VAL A 242 -2.86 6.04 11.63
C VAL A 242 -2.03 5.31 12.69
N THR A 243 -1.89 3.98 12.60
CA THR A 243 -1.05 3.24 13.55
C THR A 243 0.44 3.55 13.38
N ALA A 244 0.90 3.77 12.14
CA ALA A 244 2.28 4.17 11.87
C ALA A 244 2.57 5.58 12.42
N LEU A 245 1.73 6.56 12.09
CA LEU A 245 1.85 7.94 12.58
C LEU A 245 1.82 8.03 14.11
N ASN A 246 0.97 7.21 14.76
CA ASN A 246 0.93 7.17 16.22
C ASN A 246 2.23 6.59 16.82
N GLY A 247 2.86 5.63 16.16
CA GLY A 247 4.18 5.10 16.54
C GLY A 247 5.29 6.15 16.42
N GLU A 248 5.31 6.92 15.34
CA GLU A 248 6.24 8.04 15.14
C GLU A 248 6.03 9.13 16.18
N SER A 249 4.77 9.50 16.46
CA SER A 249 4.42 10.49 17.47
C SER A 249 4.89 10.09 18.87
N MET A 250 4.73 8.80 19.24
CA MET A 250 5.26 8.25 20.49
C MET A 250 6.79 8.34 20.58
N THR A 251 7.48 8.20 19.47
CA THR A 251 8.95 8.27 19.41
C THR A 251 9.43 9.71 19.56
N MET A 252 8.85 10.64 18.79
CA MET A 252 9.12 12.08 18.93
C MET A 252 8.83 12.58 20.34
N LYS A 253 7.74 12.12 20.98
CA LYS A 253 7.42 12.51 22.35
C LYS A 253 8.54 12.16 23.33
N LYS A 254 9.14 10.96 23.20
CA LYS A 254 10.26 10.54 24.04
C LYS A 254 11.52 11.38 23.81
N GLU A 255 11.81 11.72 22.55
CA GLU A 255 12.94 12.60 22.22
C GLU A 255 12.76 14.00 22.80
N VAL A 256 11.57 14.57 22.70
CA VAL A 256 11.24 15.88 23.31
C VAL A 256 11.44 15.84 24.83
N GLU A 257 11.03 14.77 25.48
CA GLU A 257 11.17 14.60 26.93
C GLU A 257 12.66 14.51 27.34
N SER A 258 13.48 13.78 26.58
CA SER A 258 14.93 13.72 26.78
C SER A 258 15.64 15.06 26.53
N LEU A 259 15.24 15.79 25.48
CA LEU A 259 15.77 17.13 25.20
C LEU A 259 15.40 18.12 26.30
N LYS A 260 14.20 18.02 26.86
CA LYS A 260 13.77 18.83 28.00
C LYS A 260 14.63 18.59 29.24
N GLU A 261 14.91 17.34 29.59
CA GLU A 261 15.81 17.02 30.72
C GLU A 261 17.23 17.56 30.51
N THR A 262 17.73 17.46 29.28
CA THR A 262 19.04 18.01 28.89
C THR A 262 19.06 19.54 29.04
N LEU A 263 18.00 20.21 28.60
CA LEU A 263 17.85 21.65 28.71
C LEU A 263 17.79 22.11 30.17
N ASP A 264 17.00 21.44 31.01
CA ASP A 264 16.89 21.74 32.44
C ASP A 264 18.24 21.56 33.15
N THR A 265 19.03 20.57 32.74
CA THR A 265 20.38 20.36 33.25
C THR A 265 21.32 21.49 32.85
N LYS A 266 21.31 21.91 31.58
CA LYS A 266 22.11 23.06 31.12
C LYS A 266 21.71 24.37 31.81
N ASN A 267 20.42 24.61 32.03
CA ASN A 267 19.93 25.79 32.74
C ASN A 267 20.42 25.84 34.21
N ARG A 268 20.45 24.69 34.89
CA ARG A 268 21.04 24.58 36.24
C ARG A 268 22.53 24.89 36.23
N MET A 269 23.28 24.33 35.28
CA MET A 269 24.71 24.61 35.12
C MET A 269 24.99 26.10 34.83
N LEU A 270 24.20 26.71 33.95
CA LEU A 270 24.35 28.13 33.61
C LEU A 270 24.11 29.01 34.84
N THR A 271 23.06 28.73 35.62
CA THR A 271 22.78 29.45 36.87
C THR A 271 23.95 29.34 37.85
N ALA A 272 24.57 28.16 37.98
CA ALA A 272 25.74 27.96 38.83
C ALA A 272 26.95 28.77 38.35
N SER A 273 27.27 28.73 37.05
CA SER A 273 28.38 29.52 36.48
C SER A 273 28.16 31.03 36.58
N ILE A 274 26.93 31.52 36.45
CA ILE A 274 26.61 32.94 36.68
C ILE A 274 26.93 33.31 38.14
N GLY A 275 26.52 32.48 39.10
CA GLY A 275 26.81 32.70 40.51
C GLY A 275 28.31 32.70 40.85
N GLU A 276 29.10 31.81 40.22
CA GLU A 276 30.56 31.82 40.35
C GLU A 276 31.19 33.07 39.74
N SER A 277 30.74 33.48 38.55
CA SER A 277 31.21 34.70 37.88
C SER A 277 30.98 35.95 38.74
N GLU A 278 29.82 36.09 39.37
CA GLU A 278 29.55 37.19 40.30
C GLU A 278 30.46 37.18 41.53
N ARG A 279 30.79 36.00 42.06
CA ARG A 279 31.76 35.87 43.16
C ARG A 279 33.15 36.32 42.73
N PHE A 280 33.62 35.90 41.55
CA PHE A 280 34.90 36.35 41.01
C PHE A 280 34.93 37.87 40.80
N LYS A 281 33.83 38.46 40.33
CA LYS A 281 33.72 39.90 40.16
C LYS A 281 33.87 40.65 41.49
N LYS A 282 33.21 40.20 42.56
CA LYS A 282 33.37 40.77 43.91
C LYS A 282 34.82 40.67 44.43
N ILE A 283 35.46 39.52 44.22
CA ILE A 283 36.87 39.33 44.64
C ILE A 283 37.80 40.28 43.88
N ALA A 284 37.60 40.46 42.58
CA ALA A 284 38.39 41.38 41.77
C ALA A 284 38.24 42.84 42.26
N GLU A 285 37.01 43.29 42.54
CA GLU A 285 36.74 44.62 43.10
C GLU A 285 37.42 44.84 44.47
N GLU A 286 37.43 43.82 45.33
CA GLU A 286 38.09 43.85 46.64
C GLU A 286 39.63 43.97 46.50
N ILE A 287 40.23 43.18 45.62
CA ILE A 287 41.68 43.23 45.32
C ILE A 287 42.07 44.61 44.78
N GLU A 288 41.25 45.19 43.89
CA GLU A 288 41.50 46.51 43.32
C GLU A 288 41.43 47.64 44.38
N LYS A 289 40.52 47.52 45.35
CA LYS A 289 40.48 48.45 46.50
C LYS A 289 41.72 48.31 47.39
N GLN A 290 42.17 47.09 47.66
CA GLN A 290 43.35 46.83 48.51
C GLN A 290 44.66 47.28 47.84
N SER A 291 44.79 47.16 46.52
CA SER A 291 45.97 47.64 45.80
C SER A 291 46.05 49.17 45.78
N LYS A 292 44.92 49.86 45.60
CA LYS A 292 44.82 51.33 45.71
C LYS A 292 45.16 51.84 47.11
N ALA A 293 44.80 51.10 48.17
CA ALA A 293 45.11 51.47 49.55
C ALA A 293 46.61 51.30 49.92
N LYS A 294 47.34 50.38 49.27
CA LYS A 294 48.77 50.14 49.54
C LYS A 294 49.73 51.05 48.75
N GLY A 295 49.28 51.69 47.66
CA GLY A 295 50.09 52.58 46.83
C GLY A 295 50.12 54.05 47.25
N GLY A 296 49.52 54.40 48.39
CA GLY A 296 49.38 55.78 48.88
C GLY A 296 50.32 56.17 50.04
N LEU A 297 51.47 55.49 50.17
CA LEU A 297 52.52 55.80 51.16
C LEU A 297 53.78 56.33 50.47
#